data_AF-A0A1A8CVE2-F1
#
_entry.id   AF-A0A1A8CVE2-F1
#
_cell.length_a   1.000
_cell.length_b   1.000
_cell.length_c   1.000
_cell.angle_alpha   90.00
_cell.angle_beta   90.00
_cell.angle_gamma   90.00
#
_symmetry.space_group_name_H-M   'P 1'
#
loop_
_entity.id
_entity.type
_entity.pdbx_description
1 polymer ?
#
loop_
_entity_poly.entity_id
_entity_poly.type
_entity_poly.pdbx_seq_one_letter_code
_entity_poly.pdbx_strand_id
1 'polypeptide(L)'
;NHHLSYAFKNSENEHRICSESVAPLMAVDLKLAYDPWAFIGPGCSYTSSPVGLFTTHWDVPMITAGAPATAFDGGIYLSITNTGPTHKKLGRFALKICEHFGWQEHVMLMFSDNKADDRPCYFAMEGLYMELKKINISTQDSVFEENKPAINYSQILADIQNNGRVMFVCCSPDVFRKLMIHFW
;
A
#
# COMPACT_ATOMS: atom_id res chain seq x y z
N ASN A 1 -3.96 -10.20 38.00
CA ASN A 1 -4.98 -9.23 37.53
C ASN A 1 -4.32 -8.22 36.62
N HIS A 2 -4.53 -8.34 35.30
CA HIS A 2 -4.09 -7.33 34.34
C HIS A 2 -5.32 -6.56 33.88
N HIS A 3 -5.35 -5.25 34.13
CA HIS A 3 -6.40 -4.34 33.66
C HIS A 3 -5.85 -3.52 32.51
N LEU A 4 -6.48 -3.65 31.33
CA LEU A 4 -6.12 -2.88 30.15
C LEU A 4 -6.83 -1.52 30.18
N SER A 5 -6.08 -0.45 30.00
CA SER A 5 -6.59 0.92 29.80
C SER A 5 -6.23 1.41 28.40
N TYR A 6 -6.97 2.42 27.91
CA TYR A 6 -6.83 2.93 26.56
C TYR A 6 -6.80 4.45 26.57
N ALA A 7 -5.98 5.03 25.68
CA ALA A 7 -5.96 6.45 25.36
C ALA A 7 -5.99 6.61 23.84
N PHE A 8 -6.70 7.62 23.35
CA PHE A 8 -6.97 7.79 21.93
C PHE A 8 -6.56 9.18 21.44
N LYS A 9 -5.98 9.23 20.25
CA LYS A 9 -5.75 10.46 19.46
C LYS A 9 -6.05 10.15 17.99
N ASN A 10 -6.37 11.19 17.22
CA ASN A 10 -6.73 11.06 15.81
C ASN A 10 -5.51 11.23 14.89
N SER A 11 -5.31 10.35 13.92
CA SER A 11 -4.25 10.48 12.91
C SER A 11 -4.60 11.40 11.74
N GLU A 12 -5.81 11.96 11.71
CA GLU A 12 -6.31 12.78 10.61
C GLU A 12 -5.92 14.27 10.70
N ASN A 13 -5.78 14.91 9.54
CA ASN A 13 -5.72 16.37 9.43
C ASN A 13 -7.13 17.03 9.41
N GLU A 14 -7.18 18.35 9.20
CA GLU A 14 -8.43 19.13 9.14
C GLU A 14 -9.39 18.66 8.03
N HIS A 15 -8.88 17.97 7.00
CA HIS A 15 -9.67 17.39 5.92
C HIS A 15 -10.19 15.98 6.23
N ARG A 16 -9.99 15.46 7.45
CA ARG A 16 -10.37 14.11 7.88
C ARG A 16 -9.69 13.00 7.06
N ILE A 17 -8.48 13.27 6.61
CA ILE A 17 -7.64 12.29 5.90
C ILE A 17 -6.45 11.97 6.80
N CYS A 18 -6.07 10.69 6.85
CA CYS A 18 -4.89 10.27 7.59
C CYS A 18 -3.64 11.05 7.12
N SER A 19 -2.92 11.63 8.07
CA SER A 19 -1.90 12.63 7.80
C SER A 19 -0.54 12.22 8.34
N GLU A 20 0.44 12.18 7.45
CA GLU A 20 1.84 11.86 7.78
C GLU A 20 2.48 12.85 8.77
N SER A 21 1.95 14.07 8.86
CA SER A 21 2.41 15.08 9.80
C SER A 21 1.66 15.06 11.13
N VAL A 22 0.34 14.80 11.13
CA VAL A 22 -0.46 14.80 12.37
C VAL A 22 -0.25 13.53 13.20
N ALA A 23 -0.25 12.36 12.56
CA ALA A 23 -0.12 11.07 13.25
C ALA A 23 1.11 10.98 14.18
N PRO A 24 2.34 11.35 13.77
CA PRO A 24 3.50 11.32 14.68
C PRO A 24 3.38 12.30 15.84
N LEU A 25 2.82 13.50 15.64
CA LEU A 25 2.59 14.46 16.73
C LEU A 25 1.66 13.86 17.78
N MET A 26 0.60 13.20 17.34
CA MET A 26 -0.35 12.53 18.23
C MET A 26 0.25 11.31 18.94
N ALA A 27 1.15 10.58 18.28
CA ALA A 27 1.88 9.49 18.92
C ALA A 27 2.83 9.99 20.01
N VAL A 28 3.52 11.12 19.77
CA VAL A 28 4.37 11.78 20.77
C VAL A 28 3.55 12.28 21.95
N ASP A 29 2.41 12.95 21.70
CA ASP A 29 1.48 13.36 22.77
C ASP A 29 1.05 12.17 23.64
N LEU A 30 0.66 11.06 23.03
CA LEU A 30 0.27 9.84 23.74
C LEU A 30 1.42 9.27 24.56
N LYS A 31 2.63 9.23 23.99
CA LYS A 31 3.83 8.73 24.67
C LYS A 31 4.15 9.57 25.90
N LEU A 32 4.13 10.89 25.79
CA LEU A 32 4.45 11.80 26.88
C LEU A 32 3.39 11.80 27.99
N ALA A 33 2.11 11.72 27.63
CA ALA A 33 1.01 11.80 28.60
C ALA A 33 0.73 10.47 29.32
N TYR A 34 0.95 9.33 28.66
CA TYR A 34 0.48 8.03 29.17
C TYR A 34 1.54 6.94 29.23
N ASP A 35 2.70 7.12 28.58
CA ASP A 35 3.77 6.10 28.47
C ASP A 35 3.24 4.68 28.14
N PRO A 36 2.55 4.50 27.00
CA PRO A 36 1.80 3.29 26.71
C PRO A 36 2.73 2.09 26.47
N TRP A 37 2.23 0.90 26.82
CA TRP A 37 2.95 -0.36 26.61
C TRP A 37 2.87 -0.86 25.17
N ALA A 38 1.92 -0.35 24.39
CA ALA A 38 1.76 -0.66 22.97
C ALA A 38 0.99 0.46 22.27
N PHE A 39 1.27 0.65 20.98
CA PHE A 39 0.45 1.45 20.07
C PHE A 39 -0.45 0.53 19.24
N ILE A 40 -1.70 0.93 19.04
CA ILE A 40 -2.63 0.26 18.12
C ILE A 40 -2.91 1.20 16.95
N GLY A 41 -2.53 0.78 15.74
CA GLY A 41 -2.45 1.64 14.55
C GLY A 41 -1.15 2.46 14.51
N PRO A 42 -0.99 3.39 13.54
CA PRO A 42 -1.99 3.79 12.55
C PRO A 42 -2.32 2.72 11.48
N GLY A 43 -3.36 3.01 10.68
CA GLY A 43 -3.81 2.14 9.60
C GLY A 43 -3.30 2.54 8.21
N CYS A 44 -3.08 3.82 7.93
CA CYS A 44 -2.52 4.27 6.65
C CYS A 44 -1.01 4.03 6.58
N SER A 45 -0.48 3.71 5.41
CA SER A 45 0.95 3.47 5.22
C SER A 45 1.76 4.75 5.47
N TYR A 46 1.32 5.89 4.96
CA TYR A 46 2.02 7.17 5.15
C TYR A 46 2.07 7.61 6.60
N THR A 47 1.01 7.35 7.38
CA THR A 47 1.01 7.69 8.82
C THR A 47 1.76 6.67 9.67
N SER A 48 1.74 5.40 9.26
CA SER A 48 2.45 4.33 9.96
C SER A 48 3.96 4.46 9.85
N SER A 49 4.48 5.04 8.76
CA SER A 49 5.93 5.24 8.58
C SER A 49 6.57 6.07 9.71
N PRO A 50 6.22 7.34 9.93
CA PRO A 50 6.85 8.12 10.99
C PRO A 50 6.52 7.59 12.39
N VAL A 51 5.29 7.11 12.64
CA VAL A 51 4.94 6.51 13.95
C VAL A 51 5.74 5.23 14.22
N GLY A 52 5.94 4.39 13.21
CA GLY A 52 6.76 3.18 13.28
C GLY A 52 8.21 3.45 13.67
N LEU A 53 8.79 4.54 13.16
CA LEU A 53 10.14 4.97 13.54
C LEU A 53 10.20 5.40 15.01
N PHE A 54 9.21 6.16 15.48
CA PHE A 54 9.12 6.55 16.88
C PHE A 54 8.95 5.35 17.81
N THR A 55 8.03 4.44 17.50
CA THR A 55 7.78 3.26 18.33
C THR A 55 8.98 2.31 18.34
N THR A 56 9.70 2.19 17.22
CA THR A 56 10.99 1.47 17.17
C THR A 56 12.04 2.15 18.05
N HIS A 57 12.15 3.49 18.00
CA HIS A 57 13.08 4.25 18.83
C HIS A 57 12.78 4.13 20.34
N TRP A 58 11.49 4.11 20.70
CA TRP A 58 11.05 3.99 22.09
C TRP A 58 11.04 2.55 22.63
N ASP A 59 11.35 1.55 21.78
CA ASP A 59 11.21 0.13 22.10
C ASP A 59 9.79 -0.23 22.59
N VAL A 60 8.77 0.33 21.92
CA VAL A 60 7.35 0.08 22.21
C VAL A 60 6.71 -0.64 21.04
N PRO A 61 6.03 -1.78 21.22
CA PRO A 61 5.37 -2.48 20.11
C PRO A 61 4.25 -1.63 19.49
N MET A 62 4.16 -1.67 18.16
CA MET A 62 3.07 -1.10 17.38
C MET A 62 2.33 -2.22 16.65
N ILE A 63 1.05 -2.38 16.95
CA ILE A 63 0.20 -3.42 16.37
C ILE A 63 -0.78 -2.75 15.41
N THR A 64 -0.88 -3.23 14.18
CA THR A 64 -1.83 -2.68 13.19
C THR A 64 -2.44 -3.78 12.33
N ALA A 65 -3.67 -3.57 11.87
CA ALA A 65 -4.30 -4.39 10.83
C ALA A 65 -4.33 -3.68 9.47
N GLY A 66 -3.75 -2.47 9.39
CA GLY A 66 -3.56 -1.69 8.16
C GLY A 66 -2.11 -1.75 7.71
N ALA A 67 -1.50 -0.60 7.39
CA ALA A 67 -0.11 -0.41 6.99
C ALA A 67 0.41 -1.52 6.05
N PRO A 68 -0.25 -1.75 4.89
CA PRO A 68 0.02 -2.93 4.07
C PRO A 68 1.29 -2.81 3.21
N ALA A 69 1.92 -1.62 3.14
CA ALA A 69 3.10 -1.37 2.32
C ALA A 69 4.25 -2.34 2.62
N THR A 70 5.01 -2.70 1.58
CA THR A 70 6.07 -3.71 1.70
C THR A 70 7.25 -3.24 2.56
N ALA A 71 7.43 -1.92 2.69
CA ALA A 71 8.49 -1.31 3.48
C ALA A 71 8.46 -1.68 4.98
N PHE A 72 7.30 -2.08 5.51
CA PHE A 72 7.17 -2.49 6.92
C PHE A 72 7.59 -3.94 7.19
N ASP A 73 7.93 -4.71 6.16
CA ASP A 73 8.42 -6.07 6.30
C ASP A 73 9.95 -6.09 6.54
N GLY A 74 10.33 -5.78 7.78
CA GLY A 74 11.72 -5.82 8.25
C GLY A 74 12.48 -4.50 8.11
N GLY A 75 13.80 -4.55 8.36
CA GLY A 75 14.68 -3.39 8.28
C GLY A 75 14.57 -2.46 9.49
N ILE A 76 14.10 -1.23 9.26
CA ILE A 76 14.11 -0.15 10.27
C ILE A 76 12.84 -0.09 11.14
N TYR A 77 11.81 -0.88 10.82
CA TYR A 77 10.52 -0.91 11.51
C TYR A 77 10.39 -2.14 12.42
N LEU A 78 11.28 -2.26 13.41
CA LEU A 78 11.42 -3.48 14.21
C LEU A 78 10.27 -3.71 15.21
N SER A 79 9.54 -2.66 15.58
CA SER A 79 8.44 -2.72 16.54
C SER A 79 7.06 -2.99 15.92
N ILE A 80 6.94 -2.97 14.58
CA ILE A 80 5.65 -3.12 13.90
C ILE A 80 5.27 -4.59 13.78
N THR A 81 4.11 -4.95 14.31
CA THR A 81 3.44 -6.22 14.06
C THR A 81 2.14 -5.98 13.28
N ASN A 82 2.14 -6.39 12.01
CA ASN A 82 0.94 -6.32 11.17
C ASN A 82 0.12 -7.61 11.30
N THR A 83 -1.10 -7.52 11.85
CA THR A 83 -2.04 -8.64 12.01
C THR A 83 -3.06 -8.75 10.87
N GLY A 84 -2.97 -7.87 9.86
CA GLY A 84 -3.84 -7.81 8.70
C GLY A 84 -3.18 -8.27 7.38
N PRO A 85 -3.81 -7.96 6.23
CA PRO A 85 -3.24 -8.19 4.91
C PRO A 85 -2.01 -7.30 4.65
N THR A 86 -1.04 -7.81 3.88
CA THR A 86 0.12 -7.03 3.41
C THR A 86 0.27 -7.19 1.90
N HIS A 87 0.76 -6.15 1.23
CA HIS A 87 0.98 -6.19 -0.22
C HIS A 87 2.09 -7.16 -0.62
N LYS A 88 3.01 -7.50 0.31
CA LYS A 88 3.95 -8.62 0.10
C LYS A 88 3.23 -9.96 -0.11
N LYS A 89 2.19 -10.25 0.68
CA LYS A 89 1.38 -11.47 0.49
C LYS A 89 0.60 -11.43 -0.82
N LEU A 90 0.09 -10.25 -1.22
CA LEU A 90 -0.56 -10.07 -2.53
C LEU A 90 0.42 -10.34 -3.68
N GLY A 91 1.65 -9.84 -3.60
CA GLY A 91 2.70 -10.13 -4.58
C GLY A 91 3.04 -11.61 -4.67
N ARG A 92 3.13 -12.32 -3.53
CA ARG A 92 3.34 -13.78 -3.52
C ARG A 92 2.20 -14.53 -4.21
N PHE A 93 0.97 -14.05 -4.05
CA PHE A 93 -0.18 -14.63 -4.74
C PHE A 93 -0.10 -14.39 -6.25
N ALA A 94 0.21 -13.17 -6.70
CA ALA A 94 0.41 -12.87 -8.11
C ALA A 94 1.54 -13.70 -8.74
N LEU A 95 2.64 -13.87 -8.03
CA LEU A 95 3.74 -14.74 -8.43
C LEU A 95 3.26 -16.20 -8.62
N LYS A 96 2.44 -16.72 -7.70
CA LYS A 96 1.86 -18.07 -7.84
C LYS A 96 0.95 -18.21 -9.05
N ILE A 97 0.21 -17.15 -9.41
CA ILE A 97 -0.58 -17.12 -10.65
C ILE A 97 0.35 -17.20 -11.87
N CYS A 98 1.39 -16.36 -11.92
CA CYS A 98 2.36 -16.37 -13.02
C CYS A 98 3.04 -17.74 -13.17
N GLU A 99 3.47 -18.37 -12.08
CA GLU A 99 4.03 -19.72 -12.07
C GLU A 99 3.04 -20.76 -12.60
N HIS A 100 1.78 -20.69 -12.16
CA HIS A 100 0.74 -21.65 -12.56
C HIS A 100 0.44 -21.61 -14.06
N PHE A 101 0.38 -20.42 -14.65
CA PHE A 101 0.08 -20.22 -16.07
C PHE A 101 1.31 -20.14 -16.97
N GLY A 102 2.52 -20.26 -16.42
CA GLY A 102 3.77 -20.18 -17.19
C GLY A 102 4.10 -18.77 -17.70
N TRP A 103 3.60 -17.71 -17.05
CA TRP A 103 3.89 -16.32 -17.40
C TRP A 103 5.23 -15.88 -16.80
N GLN A 104 6.33 -16.12 -17.53
CA GLN A 104 7.69 -15.99 -16.99
C GLN A 104 8.50 -14.82 -17.56
N GLU A 105 8.03 -14.17 -18.63
CA GLU A 105 8.84 -13.18 -19.36
C GLU A 105 8.50 -11.74 -18.98
N HIS A 106 7.23 -11.35 -19.13
CA HIS A 106 6.81 -9.96 -19.02
C HIS A 106 5.38 -9.83 -18.48
N VAL A 107 5.19 -8.89 -17.56
CA VAL A 107 3.89 -8.55 -16.96
C VAL A 107 3.74 -7.03 -16.89
N MET A 108 2.61 -6.50 -17.36
CA MET A 108 2.28 -5.09 -17.18
C MET A 108 1.59 -4.84 -15.84
N LEU A 109 2.03 -3.82 -15.10
CA LEU A 109 1.42 -3.37 -13.85
C LEU A 109 0.70 -2.05 -14.09
N MET A 110 -0.63 -2.09 -14.12
CA MET A 110 -1.46 -0.95 -14.46
C MET A 110 -2.20 -0.45 -13.24
N PHE A 111 -2.05 0.82 -12.88
CA PHE A 111 -2.70 1.31 -11.66
C PHE A 111 -3.00 2.80 -11.63
N SER A 112 -4.02 3.13 -10.84
CA SER A 112 -4.38 4.49 -10.48
C SER A 112 -3.54 4.99 -9.30
N ASP A 113 -3.04 6.22 -9.40
CA ASP A 113 -2.27 6.85 -8.33
C ASP A 113 -2.46 8.37 -8.32
N ASN A 114 -3.36 8.87 -7.46
CA ASN A 114 -3.65 10.30 -7.35
C ASN A 114 -2.64 11.08 -6.48
N LYS A 115 -1.69 10.40 -5.83
CA LYS A 115 -0.64 10.96 -4.96
C LYS A 115 -1.11 11.89 -3.83
N ALA A 116 -2.42 11.94 -3.58
CA ALA A 116 -3.07 12.81 -2.60
C ALA A 116 -3.78 12.01 -1.50
N ASP A 117 -3.87 10.69 -1.67
CA ASP A 117 -4.38 9.72 -0.69
C ASP A 117 -3.26 8.83 -0.13
N ASP A 118 -3.63 7.74 0.55
CA ASP A 118 -2.66 6.74 1.05
C ASP A 118 -2.08 5.84 -0.07
N ARG A 119 -2.32 6.19 -1.34
CA ARG A 119 -1.86 5.51 -2.56
C ARG A 119 -2.03 3.99 -2.54
N PRO A 120 -3.25 3.48 -2.28
CA PRO A 120 -3.49 2.04 -2.07
C PRO A 120 -3.10 1.18 -3.27
N CYS A 121 -3.39 1.63 -4.50
CA CYS A 121 -3.05 0.89 -5.71
C CYS A 121 -1.55 0.91 -6.02
N TYR A 122 -0.86 2.00 -5.70
CA TYR A 122 0.60 2.06 -5.80
C TYR A 122 1.25 1.02 -4.88
N PHE A 123 0.88 0.99 -3.59
CA PHE A 123 1.46 0.00 -2.67
C PHE A 123 1.05 -1.43 -3.00
N ALA A 124 -0.15 -1.66 -3.55
CA ALA A 124 -0.54 -2.96 -4.06
C ALA A 124 0.38 -3.43 -5.20
N MET A 125 0.62 -2.57 -6.19
CA MET A 125 1.49 -2.88 -7.33
C MET A 125 2.97 -2.97 -6.96
N GLU A 126 3.44 -2.18 -5.99
CA GLU A 126 4.77 -2.35 -5.39
C GLU A 126 4.94 -3.76 -4.82
N GLY A 127 3.90 -4.28 -4.12
CA GLY A 127 3.88 -5.66 -3.64
C GLY A 127 4.09 -6.69 -4.74
N LEU A 128 3.38 -6.54 -5.86
CA LEU A 128 3.55 -7.40 -7.04
C LEU A 128 4.95 -7.27 -7.63
N TYR A 129 5.39 -6.05 -7.90
CA TYR A 129 6.70 -5.74 -8.46
C TYR A 129 7.83 -6.41 -7.68
N MET A 130 7.81 -6.27 -6.35
CA MET A 130 8.85 -6.81 -5.47
C MET A 130 8.94 -8.33 -5.49
N GLU A 131 7.83 -9.05 -5.68
CA GLU A 131 7.84 -10.52 -5.73
C GLU A 131 8.11 -11.05 -7.15
N LEU A 132 7.58 -10.40 -8.20
CA LEU A 132 7.85 -10.77 -9.60
C LEU A 132 9.32 -10.56 -9.98
N LYS A 133 9.92 -9.46 -9.53
CA LYS A 133 11.34 -9.15 -9.76
C LYS A 133 12.29 -10.20 -9.19
N LYS A 134 11.92 -10.89 -8.09
CA LYS A 134 12.77 -11.92 -7.48
C LYS A 134 13.04 -13.11 -8.39
N ILE A 135 12.17 -13.36 -9.36
CA ILE A 135 12.32 -14.44 -10.33
C ILE A 135 12.57 -13.92 -11.75
N ASN A 136 13.03 -12.68 -11.89
CA ASN A 136 13.39 -12.05 -13.16
C ASN A 136 12.25 -11.92 -14.19
N ILE A 137 10.99 -11.91 -13.74
CA ILE A 137 9.88 -11.48 -14.61
C ILE A 137 10.02 -9.97 -14.81
N SER A 138 10.12 -9.53 -16.07
CA SER A 138 10.18 -8.11 -16.39
C SER A 138 8.82 -7.44 -16.20
N THR A 139 8.83 -6.20 -15.71
CA THR A 139 7.59 -5.44 -15.46
C THR A 139 7.64 -4.08 -16.13
N GLN A 140 6.48 -3.62 -16.62
CA GLN A 140 6.30 -2.25 -17.09
C GLN A 140 5.08 -1.63 -16.41
N ASP A 141 5.29 -0.43 -15.86
CA ASP A 141 4.24 0.31 -15.18
C ASP A 141 3.43 1.15 -16.18
N SER A 142 2.11 1.15 -16.02
CA SER A 142 1.19 2.06 -16.70
C SER A 142 0.34 2.77 -15.64
N VAL A 143 0.65 4.04 -15.40
CA VAL A 143 0.07 4.81 -14.29
C VAL A 143 -0.88 5.86 -14.82
N PHE A 144 -2.07 5.98 -14.22
CA PHE A 144 -3.04 7.03 -14.53
C PHE A 144 -3.68 7.62 -13.27
N GLU A 145 -4.39 8.74 -13.43
CA GLU A 145 -5.09 9.41 -12.34
C GLU A 145 -6.59 9.43 -12.62
N GLU A 146 -7.37 8.66 -11.86
CA GLU A 146 -8.82 8.56 -12.08
C GLU A 146 -9.58 9.84 -11.73
N ASN A 147 -9.04 10.63 -10.80
CA ASN A 147 -9.69 11.83 -10.27
C ASN A 147 -9.48 13.08 -11.14
N LYS A 148 -8.71 12.96 -12.24
CA LYS A 148 -8.45 14.06 -13.17
C LYS A 148 -9.11 13.76 -14.54
N PRO A 149 -9.90 14.68 -15.12
CA PRO A 149 -10.37 14.54 -16.50
C PRO A 149 -9.18 14.71 -17.47
N ALA A 150 -8.98 13.92 -18.54
CA ALA A 150 -9.64 12.70 -19.00
C ALA A 150 -8.62 11.54 -19.01
N ILE A 151 -9.01 10.36 -18.52
CA ILE A 151 -8.21 9.14 -18.70
C ILE A 151 -8.08 8.89 -20.21
N ASN A 152 -6.84 8.88 -20.71
CA ASN A 152 -6.56 8.66 -22.12
C ASN A 152 -6.57 7.15 -22.43
N TYR A 153 -7.77 6.60 -22.59
CA TYR A 153 -7.96 5.18 -22.90
C TYR A 153 -7.26 4.76 -24.19
N SER A 154 -7.16 5.63 -25.19
CA SER A 154 -6.47 5.35 -26.45
C SER A 154 -4.96 5.15 -26.24
N GLN A 155 -4.34 5.94 -25.36
CA GLN A 155 -2.93 5.78 -25.01
C GLN A 155 -2.71 4.49 -24.21
N ILE A 156 -3.58 4.22 -23.23
CA ILE A 156 -3.54 2.98 -22.46
C ILE A 156 -3.65 1.76 -23.40
N LEU A 157 -4.58 1.79 -24.34
CA LEU A 157 -4.73 0.75 -25.36
C LEU A 157 -3.47 0.55 -26.20
N ALA A 158 -2.85 1.65 -26.66
CA ALA A 158 -1.62 1.59 -27.43
C ALA A 158 -0.46 0.97 -26.62
N ASP A 159 -0.35 1.30 -25.34
CA ASP A 159 0.67 0.73 -24.44
C ASP A 159 0.47 -0.78 -24.28
N ILE A 160 -0.79 -1.22 -24.11
CA ILE A 160 -1.14 -2.64 -23.96
C ILE A 160 -0.84 -3.42 -25.23
N GLN A 161 -1.22 -2.89 -26.40
CA GLN A 161 -0.99 -3.58 -27.68
C GLN A 161 0.48 -3.86 -27.95
N ASN A 162 1.37 -2.97 -27.50
CA ASN A 162 2.81 -3.10 -27.70
C ASN A 162 3.50 -3.96 -26.63
N ASN A 163 3.00 -3.94 -25.38
CA ASN A 163 3.77 -4.44 -24.24
C ASN A 163 3.04 -5.49 -23.38
N GLY A 164 1.71 -5.60 -23.45
CA GLY A 164 0.95 -6.37 -22.46
C GLY A 164 0.18 -7.56 -23.04
N ARG A 165 0.63 -8.79 -22.75
CA ARG A 165 -0.20 -10.01 -22.88
C ARG A 165 -0.78 -10.47 -21.54
N VAL A 166 -0.07 -10.14 -20.45
CA VAL A 166 -0.46 -10.41 -19.06
C VAL A 166 -0.40 -9.09 -18.32
N MET A 167 -1.47 -8.77 -17.60
CA MET A 167 -1.60 -7.50 -16.89
C MET A 167 -2.29 -7.69 -15.56
N PHE A 168 -1.75 -7.04 -14.52
CA PHE A 168 -2.45 -6.80 -13.27
C PHE A 168 -2.92 -5.36 -13.24
N VAL A 169 -4.18 -5.14 -12.89
CA VAL A 169 -4.82 -3.81 -12.92
C VAL A 169 -5.36 -3.47 -11.53
N CYS A 170 -5.06 -2.27 -11.02
CA CYS A 170 -5.66 -1.71 -9.81
C CYS A 170 -6.24 -0.32 -10.08
N CYS A 171 -7.56 -0.23 -10.06
CA CYS A 171 -8.31 0.99 -10.27
C CYS A 171 -9.73 0.85 -9.69
N SER A 172 -10.53 1.92 -9.73
CA SER A 172 -11.95 1.81 -9.36
C SER A 172 -12.68 0.82 -10.28
N PRO A 173 -13.74 0.16 -9.77
CA PRO A 173 -14.56 -0.75 -10.58
C PRO A 173 -15.12 -0.11 -11.87
N ASP A 174 -15.48 1.17 -11.83
CA ASP A 174 -16.02 1.89 -12.97
C ASP A 174 -14.97 2.10 -14.07
N VAL A 175 -13.73 2.43 -13.68
CA VAL A 175 -12.62 2.59 -14.63
C VAL A 175 -12.20 1.23 -15.17
N PHE A 176 -12.13 0.19 -14.33
CA PHE A 176 -11.86 -1.17 -14.78
C PHE A 176 -12.88 -1.63 -15.83
N ARG A 177 -14.18 -1.38 -15.59
CA ARG A 177 -15.23 -1.69 -16.56
C ARG A 177 -15.03 -0.95 -17.89
N LYS A 178 -14.69 0.34 -17.86
CA LYS A 178 -14.44 1.12 -19.09
C LYS A 178 -13.24 0.60 -19.84
N LEU A 179 -12.15 0.23 -19.14
CA LEU A 179 -11.00 -0.43 -19.76
C LEU A 179 -11.41 -1.71 -20.48
N MET A 180 -12.19 -2.59 -19.83
CA MET A 180 -12.65 -3.84 -20.45
C MET A 180 -13.54 -3.61 -21.69
N ILE A 181 -14.37 -2.56 -21.70
CA ILE A 181 -15.18 -2.18 -22.86
C ILE A 181 -14.29 -1.69 -24.01
N HIS A 182 -13.24 -0.93 -23.70
CA HIS A 182 -12.30 -0.42 -24.70
C HIS A 182 -11.35 -1.51 -25.25
N PHE A 183 -11.11 -2.59 -24.49
CA PHE A 183 -10.21 -3.68 -24.87
C PHE A 183 -10.86 -4.72 -25.80
N TRP A 184 -12.18 -4.67 -25.96
CA TRP A 184 -12.94 -5.51 -26.88
C TRP A 184 -12.93 -4.93 -28.30
#